data_AF-A0A2G2FUI6-F1
#
_entry.id   AF-A0A2G2FUI6-F1
#
_cell.length_a   1.000
_cell.length_b   1.000
_cell.length_c   1.000
_cell.angle_alpha   90.00
_cell.angle_beta   90.00
_cell.angle_gamma   90.00
#
_symmetry.space_group_name_H-M   'P 1'
#
loop_
_entity.id
_entity.type
_entity.pdbx_description
1 polymer ?
#
loop_
_entity_poly.entity_id
_entity_poly.type
_entity_poly.pdbx_seq_one_letter_code
_entity_poly.pdbx_strand_id
1 'polypeptide(L)'
;MDGQVEVSFTILCENDFSKEITLSDLLKSEKVLKAIKSDFCEGARNLVISSSASDVKISINSEKKEHVHVIEKDDIQDILELTEEYARSEKLLKGDCSRIELKNFSTLES
;
A
#
# COMPACT_ATOMS: atom_id res chain seq x y z
N MET A 1 -34.53 2.94 -7.30
CA MET A 1 -34.05 3.81 -8.39
C MET A 1 -32.79 3.12 -8.87
N ASP A 2 -32.78 2.59 -10.09
CA ASP A 2 -31.67 1.78 -10.60
C ASP A 2 -30.40 2.64 -10.70
N GLY A 3 -29.58 2.56 -9.68
CA GLY A 3 -28.28 3.20 -9.62
C GLY A 3 -27.27 2.15 -9.24
N GLN A 4 -26.12 2.17 -9.89
CA GLN A 4 -25.02 1.26 -9.59
C GLN A 4 -23.89 2.01 -8.91
N VAL A 5 -23.14 1.31 -8.07
CA VAL A 5 -21.99 1.83 -7.36
C VAL A 5 -20.80 0.95 -7.69
N GLU A 6 -19.77 1.54 -8.29
CA GLU A 6 -18.48 0.90 -8.41
C GLU A 6 -17.74 1.05 -7.09
N VAL A 7 -17.24 -0.06 -6.57
CA VAL A 7 -16.54 -0.16 -5.30
C VAL A 7 -15.13 -0.62 -5.58
N SER A 8 -14.14 0.14 -5.12
CA SER A 8 -12.73 -0.22 -5.20
C SER A 8 -12.20 -0.66 -3.85
N PHE A 9 -11.43 -1.74 -3.84
CA PHE A 9 -10.93 -2.36 -2.62
C PHE A 9 -9.57 -3.02 -2.84
N THR A 10 -8.82 -3.21 -1.76
CA THR A 10 -7.58 -3.99 -1.76
C THR A 10 -7.71 -5.19 -0.82
N ILE A 11 -6.94 -6.23 -1.08
CA ILE A 11 -6.83 -7.38 -0.17
C ILE A 11 -5.84 -7.05 0.95
N LEU A 12 -6.19 -7.40 2.18
CA LEU A 12 -5.32 -7.32 3.35
C LEU A 12 -4.80 -8.70 3.71
N CYS A 13 -3.49 -8.81 3.82
CA CYS A 13 -2.80 -10.02 4.24
C CYS A 13 -2.13 -9.81 5.60
N GLU A 14 -2.04 -10.86 6.42
CA GLU A 14 -1.41 -10.77 7.75
C GLU A 14 0.05 -10.31 7.70
N ASN A 15 0.73 -10.61 6.60
CA ASN A 15 2.12 -10.22 6.37
C ASN A 15 2.28 -8.88 5.63
N ASP A 16 1.20 -8.09 5.47
CA ASP A 16 1.30 -6.76 4.91
C ASP A 16 2.25 -5.90 5.74
N PHE A 17 3.22 -5.28 5.06
CA PHE A 17 4.22 -4.44 5.70
C PHE A 17 3.81 -2.99 5.54
N SER A 18 3.84 -2.25 6.65
CA SER A 18 3.80 -0.79 6.63
C SER A 18 4.74 -0.27 7.70
N LYS A 19 5.78 0.43 7.26
CA LYS A 19 6.78 1.00 8.16
C LYS A 19 7.21 2.36 7.67
N GLU A 20 7.22 3.32 8.58
CA GLU A 20 7.82 4.62 8.37
C GLU A 20 9.19 4.66 9.07
N ILE A 21 10.20 5.15 8.38
CA ILE A 21 11.53 5.46 8.95
C ILE A 21 11.94 6.87 8.55
N THR A 22 12.87 7.47 9.30
CA THR A 22 13.45 8.75 8.89
C THR A 22 14.68 8.53 8.02
N LEU A 23 15.04 9.51 7.20
CA LEU A 23 16.31 9.52 6.48
C LEU A 23 17.50 9.40 7.46
N SER A 24 17.37 9.99 8.65
CA SER A 24 18.38 9.87 9.70
C SER A 24 18.58 8.43 10.18
N ASP A 25 17.51 7.62 10.23
CA ASP A 25 17.62 6.21 10.60
C ASP A 25 18.30 5.39 9.50
N LEU A 26 18.06 5.73 8.23
CA LEU A 26 18.75 5.14 7.08
C LEU A 26 20.25 5.46 7.11
N LEU A 27 20.63 6.71 7.38
CA LEU A 27 22.03 7.15 7.42
C LEU A 27 22.81 6.63 8.63
N LYS A 28 22.14 6.09 9.66
CA LYS A 28 22.81 5.34 10.76
C LYS A 28 23.21 3.92 10.35
N SER A 29 22.67 3.38 9.25
CA SER A 29 22.93 2.01 8.82
C SER A 29 24.23 1.92 8.00
N GLU A 30 25.21 1.16 8.51
CA GLU A 30 26.48 0.94 7.81
C GLU A 30 26.28 0.30 6.43
N LYS A 31 25.32 -0.62 6.29
CA LYS A 31 25.01 -1.27 5.01
C LYS A 31 24.52 -0.25 3.97
N VAL A 32 23.67 0.68 4.40
CA VAL A 32 23.14 1.74 3.54
C VAL A 32 24.24 2.70 3.15
N LEU A 33 25.07 3.13 4.10
CA LEU A 33 26.21 4.01 3.80
C LEU A 33 27.21 3.36 2.83
N LYS A 34 27.45 2.05 2.96
CA LYS A 34 28.30 1.30 2.01
C LYS A 34 27.69 1.26 0.62
N ALA A 35 26.39 0.99 0.51
CA ALA A 35 25.68 1.00 -0.78
C ALA A 35 25.77 2.38 -1.45
N ILE A 36 25.49 3.46 -0.72
CA ILE A 36 25.62 4.83 -1.25
C ILE A 36 27.05 5.10 -1.75
N LYS A 37 28.07 4.73 -0.96
CA LYS A 37 29.47 4.95 -1.37
C LYS A 37 29.86 4.13 -2.60
N SER A 38 29.38 2.89 -2.68
CA SER A 38 29.63 2.00 -3.81
C SER A 38 29.02 2.54 -5.09
N ASP A 39 27.77 3.03 -5.02
CA ASP A 39 27.01 3.41 -6.20
C ASP A 39 27.31 4.83 -6.69
N PHE A 40 27.66 5.75 -5.77
CA PHE A 40 27.75 7.19 -6.09
C PHE A 40 29.11 7.82 -5.78
N CYS A 41 30.05 7.08 -5.18
CA CYS A 41 31.30 7.65 -4.70
C CYS A 41 32.54 6.82 -5.07
N GLU A 42 32.47 6.09 -6.18
CA GLU A 42 33.59 5.25 -6.64
C GLU A 42 34.88 6.07 -6.81
N GLY A 43 36.00 5.54 -6.30
CA GLY A 43 37.32 6.18 -6.35
C GLY A 43 37.55 7.32 -5.34
N ALA A 44 36.53 7.78 -4.63
CA ALA A 44 36.66 8.83 -3.64
C ALA A 44 37.08 8.29 -2.25
N ARG A 45 37.94 9.05 -1.56
CA ARG A 45 38.40 8.74 -0.19
C ARG A 45 37.95 9.85 0.77
N ASN A 46 37.84 9.51 2.06
CA ASN A 46 37.55 10.46 3.15
C ASN A 46 36.22 11.23 3.01
N LEU A 47 35.13 10.52 2.71
CA LEU A 47 33.81 11.12 2.52
C LEU A 47 32.96 11.14 3.79
N VAL A 48 32.24 12.25 3.99
CA VAL A 48 31.16 12.39 4.96
C VAL A 48 29.84 12.47 4.19
N ILE A 49 28.87 11.66 4.60
CA ILE A 49 27.51 11.66 4.05
C ILE A 49 26.61 12.31 5.10
N SER A 50 25.94 13.39 4.73
CA SER A 50 25.01 14.13 5.58
C SER A 50 23.80 14.60 4.78
N SER A 51 22.70 14.87 5.49
CA SER A 51 21.49 15.48 4.93
C SER A 51 21.19 16.77 5.68
N SER A 52 20.73 17.79 4.97
CA SER A 52 20.21 19.03 5.57
C SER A 52 18.82 18.85 6.19
N ALA A 53 18.06 17.83 5.74
CA ALA A 53 16.74 17.47 6.26
C ALA A 53 16.81 16.08 6.89
N SER A 54 16.77 16.04 8.22
CA SER A 54 16.90 14.81 9.03
C SER A 54 15.58 14.07 9.25
N ASP A 55 14.47 14.79 9.12
CA ASP A 55 13.09 14.39 9.42
C ASP A 55 12.32 13.93 8.19
N VAL A 56 12.97 13.85 7.02
CA VAL A 56 12.37 13.29 5.81
C VAL A 56 11.90 11.87 6.09
N LYS A 57 10.59 11.66 5.99
CA LYS A 57 9.92 10.38 6.19
C LYS A 57 10.02 9.53 4.93
N ILE A 58 10.40 8.27 5.12
CA ILE A 58 10.44 7.24 4.08
C ILE A 58 9.45 6.16 4.48
N SER A 59 8.43 5.97 3.65
CA SER A 59 7.39 4.97 3.85
C SER A 59 7.71 3.72 3.04
N ILE A 60 7.74 2.57 3.71
CA ILE A 60 7.95 1.25 3.13
C ILE A 60 6.65 0.50 3.33
N ASN A 61 5.90 0.32 2.24
CA ASN A 61 4.59 -0.33 2.27
C ASN A 61 4.55 -1.49 1.28
N SER A 62 3.85 -2.57 1.60
CA SER A 62 3.49 -3.59 0.63
C SER A 62 2.67 -2.95 -0.49
N GLU A 63 3.03 -3.26 -1.74
CA GLU A 63 2.20 -2.90 -2.89
C GLU A 63 0.93 -3.75 -2.87
N LYS A 64 -0.22 -3.09 -2.90
CA LYS A 64 -1.53 -3.75 -2.90
C LYS A 64 -2.19 -3.57 -4.25
N LYS A 65 -2.68 -4.68 -4.80
CA LYS A 65 -3.49 -4.63 -6.02
C LYS A 65 -4.88 -4.12 -5.66
N GLU A 66 -5.33 -3.10 -6.36
CA GLU A 66 -6.70 -2.61 -6.30
C GLU A 66 -7.59 -3.46 -7.20
N HIS A 67 -8.74 -3.82 -6.66
CA HIS A 67 -9.80 -4.58 -7.30
C HIS A 67 -11.06 -3.73 -7.32
N VAL A 68 -11.90 -3.94 -8.32
CA VAL A 68 -13.18 -3.24 -8.46
C VAL A 68 -14.30 -4.23 -8.68
N HIS A 69 -15.48 -3.89 -8.18
CA HIS A 69 -16.73 -4.56 -8.51
C HIS A 69 -17.90 -3.60 -8.38
N VAL A 70 -19.05 -4.00 -8.90
CA VAL A 70 -20.24 -3.14 -8.96
C VAL A 70 -21.33 -3.76 -8.09
N ILE A 71 -21.94 -2.94 -7.25
CA ILE A 71 -23.13 -3.28 -6.46
C ILE A 71 -24.29 -2.36 -6.82
N GLU A 72 -25.50 -2.80 -6.47
CA GLU A 72 -26.68 -1.95 -6.58
C GLU A 72 -26.64 -0.86 -5.49
N LYS A 73 -27.14 0.33 -5.82
CA LYS A 73 -27.13 1.50 -4.92
C LYS A 73 -27.97 1.26 -3.67
N ASP A 74 -29.02 0.48 -3.79
CA ASP A 74 -29.89 0.13 -2.66
C ASP A 74 -29.15 -0.75 -1.63
N ASP A 75 -28.08 -1.44 -2.07
CA ASP A 75 -27.26 -2.34 -1.25
C ASP A 75 -26.02 -1.66 -0.63
N ILE A 76 -25.89 -0.34 -0.77
CA ILE A 76 -24.71 0.39 -0.27
C ILE A 76 -24.51 0.27 1.25
N GLN A 77 -25.57 -0.05 2.00
CA GLN A 77 -25.49 -0.29 3.45
C GLN A 77 -24.64 -1.52 3.78
N ASP A 78 -24.63 -2.50 2.87
CA ASP A 78 -23.94 -3.78 3.02
C ASP A 78 -22.67 -3.86 2.16
N ILE A 79 -22.17 -2.70 1.68
CA ILE A 79 -21.02 -2.58 0.77
C ILE A 79 -19.80 -3.40 1.21
N LEU A 80 -19.48 -3.42 2.50
CA LEU A 80 -18.34 -4.17 3.02
C LEU A 80 -18.56 -5.68 2.90
N GLU A 81 -19.72 -6.17 3.33
CA GLU A 81 -20.07 -7.59 3.30
C GLU A 81 -20.15 -8.10 1.87
N LEU A 82 -20.83 -7.36 0.98
CA LEU A 82 -20.94 -7.71 -0.44
C LEU A 82 -19.58 -7.71 -1.14
N THR A 83 -18.69 -6.78 -0.78
CA THR A 83 -17.32 -6.77 -1.33
C THR A 83 -16.50 -7.94 -0.81
N GLU A 84 -16.67 -8.34 0.46
CA GLU A 84 -16.03 -9.54 0.99
C GLU A 84 -16.56 -10.82 0.32
N GLU A 85 -17.87 -10.93 0.11
CA GLU A 85 -18.49 -12.05 -0.60
C GLU A 85 -17.97 -12.15 -2.04
N TYR A 86 -17.91 -11.02 -2.75
CA TYR A 86 -17.29 -10.94 -4.08
C TYR A 86 -15.82 -11.38 -4.05
N ALA A 87 -15.04 -10.88 -3.07
CA ALA A 87 -13.64 -11.28 -2.94
C ALA A 87 -13.49 -12.79 -2.65
N ARG A 88 -14.43 -13.41 -1.94
CA ARG A 88 -14.46 -14.86 -1.70
C ARG A 88 -14.85 -15.63 -2.97
N SER A 89 -15.86 -15.18 -3.69
CA SER A 89 -16.34 -15.84 -4.92
C SER A 89 -15.27 -15.83 -6.02
N GLU A 90 -14.53 -14.73 -6.14
CA GLU A 90 -13.36 -14.57 -7.03
C GLU A 90 -12.09 -15.22 -6.49
N LYS A 91 -12.16 -15.85 -5.30
CA LYS A 91 -11.05 -16.53 -4.65
C LYS A 91 -9.83 -15.63 -4.43
N LEU A 92 -10.07 -14.35 -4.12
CA LEU A 92 -9.04 -13.36 -3.79
C LEU A 92 -8.58 -13.50 -2.33
N LEU A 93 -9.47 -13.94 -1.44
CA LEU A 93 -9.13 -14.25 -0.04
C LEU A 93 -8.59 -15.69 0.08
N LYS A 94 -7.27 -15.83 0.13
CA LYS A 94 -6.56 -17.12 0.26
C LYS A 94 -5.37 -17.00 1.20
N GLY A 95 -5.03 -18.10 1.86
CA GLY A 95 -3.84 -18.16 2.72
C GLY A 95 -3.94 -17.19 3.89
N ASP A 96 -2.94 -16.33 4.03
CA ASP A 96 -2.85 -15.26 5.03
C ASP A 96 -3.63 -14.00 4.65
N CYS A 97 -4.28 -13.98 3.48
CA CYS A 97 -5.10 -12.89 2.99
C CYS A 97 -6.58 -13.16 3.28
N SER A 98 -7.11 -12.56 4.36
CA SER A 98 -8.43 -12.91 4.91
C SER A 98 -9.41 -11.74 5.01
N ARG A 99 -8.96 -10.51 4.74
CA ARG A 99 -9.77 -9.29 4.86
C ARG A 99 -9.63 -8.45 3.62
N ILE A 100 -10.57 -7.53 3.44
CA ILE A 100 -10.48 -6.47 2.44
C ILE A 100 -10.32 -5.11 3.13
N GLU A 101 -9.91 -4.13 2.36
CA GLU A 101 -9.95 -2.72 2.72
C GLU A 101 -10.64 -1.97 1.59
N LEU A 102 -11.78 -1.35 1.90
CA LEU A 102 -12.46 -0.46 0.95
C LEU A 102 -11.59 0.79 0.74
N LYS A 103 -11.37 1.16 -0.52
CA LYS A 103 -10.56 2.32 -0.90
C LYS A 103 -11.44 3.47 -1.35
N ASN A 104 -12.40 3.18 -2.22
CA ASN A 104 -13.30 4.19 -2.73
C ASN A 104 -14.62 3.55 -3.17
N PHE A 105 -15.63 4.39 -3.34
CA PHE A 105 -16.82 4.01 -4.06
C PHE A 105 -17.33 5.22 -4.85
N SER A 106 -17.84 4.97 -6.05
CA SER A 106 -18.39 6.01 -6.91
C SER A 106 -19.68 5.52 -7.52
N THR A 107 -20.70 6.38 -7.50
CA THR A 107 -21.92 6.11 -8.25
C THR A 107 -21.59 6.13 -9.74
N LEU A 108 -22.00 5.08 -10.44
CA LEU A 108 -21.98 5.06 -11.89
C LEU A 108 -23.20 5.88 -12.35
N GLU A 109 -22.97 7.05 -12.94
CA GLU A 109 -24.06 7.84 -13.51
C GLU A 109 -24.61 7.14 -14.76
N SER A 110 -25.93 6.96 -14.79
CA SER A 110 -26.69 6.45 -15.94
C SER A 110 -26.99 7.56 -16.94
#